data_AF-A0A6N8TL44-F1
#
_entry.id   AF-A0A6N8TL44-F1
#
_cell.length_a   1.000
_cell.length_b   1.000
_cell.length_c   1.000
_cell.angle_alpha   90.00
_cell.angle_beta   90.00
_cell.angle_gamma   90.00
#
_symmetry.space_group_name_H-M   'P 1'
#
loop_
_entity.id
_entity.type
_entity.pdbx_description
1 polymer ?
#
loop_
_entity_poly.entity_id
_entity_poly.type
_entity_poly.pdbx_seq_one_letter_code
_entity_poly.pdbx_strand_id
1 'polypeptide(L)' 'MESDPHDFTAYVHPVLAVGCPDCGKPIGVWCVRPSGHRASGLHRSRRMEADRVFIDQHGENAAINRTADGWTISK' A
#
# COMPACT_ATOMS: atom_id res chain seq x y z
N MET A 1 21.64 0.54 -6.44
CA MET A 1 20.51 -0.21 -5.87
C MET A 1 19.55 0.84 -5.39
N GLU A 2 18.69 1.32 -6.28
CA GLU A 2 17.61 2.20 -5.86
C GLU A 2 16.64 1.31 -5.10
N SER A 3 16.50 1.56 -3.80
CA SER A 3 15.46 0.92 -3.01
C SER A 3 14.14 1.29 -3.67
N ASP A 4 13.46 0.30 -4.24
CA ASP A 4 12.16 0.51 -4.85
C ASP A 4 11.28 1.20 -3.81
N PRO A 5 10.83 2.46 -4.03
CA PRO A 5 10.22 3.26 -2.98
C PRO A 5 8.90 2.67 -2.48
N HIS A 6 8.37 1.64 -3.16
CA HIS A 6 7.08 1.02 -2.90
C HIS A 6 7.22 -0.51 -2.75
N ASP A 7 7.76 -0.98 -1.63
CA ASP A 7 7.73 -2.41 -1.30
C ASP A 7 6.36 -2.81 -0.71
N PHE A 8 5.53 -3.45 -1.55
CA PHE A 8 4.21 -3.96 -1.17
C PHE A 8 4.24 -5.13 -0.19
N THR A 9 5.41 -5.73 0.03
CA THR A 9 5.60 -6.88 0.93
C THR A 9 6.17 -6.51 2.29
N ALA A 10 6.78 -5.33 2.42
CA ALA A 10 7.43 -4.86 3.64
C ALA A 10 6.47 -4.46 4.78
N TYR A 11 5.18 -4.28 4.49
CA TYR A 11 4.21 -3.70 5.44
C TYR A 11 3.08 -4.66 5.81
N VAL A 12 2.45 -4.39 6.96
CA VAL A 12 1.30 -5.18 7.45
C VAL A 12 0.15 -5.25 6.44
N HIS A 13 -0.02 -4.21 5.61
CA HIS A 13 -1.01 -4.14 4.55
C HIS A 13 -0.35 -3.54 3.28
N PRO A 14 -0.51 -4.12 2.07
CA PRO A 14 0.26 -3.73 0.89
C PRO A 14 0.02 -2.29 0.46
N VAL A 15 -1.22 -1.82 0.59
CA VAL A 15 -1.62 -0.42 0.32
C VAL A 15 -0.82 0.61 1.14
N LEU A 16 -0.13 0.20 2.21
CA LEU A 16 0.76 1.10 2.95
C LEU A 16 2.08 1.39 2.20
N ALA A 17 2.40 0.66 1.13
CA ALA A 17 3.57 0.90 0.28
C ALA A 17 3.55 2.27 -0.41
N VAL A 18 2.38 2.93 -0.50
CA VAL A 18 2.25 4.30 -1.03
C VAL A 18 1.79 5.27 0.04
N GLY A 19 2.08 6.57 -0.13
CA GLY A 19 1.53 7.64 0.72
C GLY A 19 0.03 7.84 0.50
N CYS A 20 -0.67 8.40 1.48
CA CYS A 20 -2.09 8.72 1.33
C CYS A 20 -2.28 10.14 0.78
N PRO A 21 -2.88 10.35 -0.41
CA PRO A 21 -3.09 11.68 -0.96
C PRO A 21 -4.14 12.50 -0.16
N ASP A 22 -5.08 11.84 0.52
CA ASP A 22 -6.16 12.54 1.23
C ASP A 22 -5.72 13.11 2.59
N CYS A 23 -4.87 12.40 3.33
CA CYS A 23 -4.46 12.80 4.69
C CYS A 23 -2.94 13.01 4.85
N GLY A 24 -2.18 12.91 3.76
CA GLY A 24 -0.74 13.18 3.72
C GLY A 24 0.13 12.20 4.53
N LYS A 25 -0.44 11.11 5.05
CA LYS A 25 0.34 10.14 5.83
C LYS A 25 1.34 9.39 4.93
N PRO A 26 2.59 9.22 5.39
CA PRO A 26 3.62 8.60 4.59
C PRO A 26 3.41 7.08 4.45
N ILE A 27 4.30 6.48 3.66
CA ILE A 27 4.44 5.03 3.50
C ILE A 27 4.57 4.35 4.87
N GLY A 28 3.96 3.18 5.02
CA GLY A 28 3.95 2.39 6.26
C GLY A 28 3.00 2.89 7.36
N VAL A 29 2.49 4.13 7.27
CA VAL A 29 1.65 4.72 8.32
C VAL A 29 0.17 4.64 7.97
N TRP A 30 -0.66 4.12 8.88
CA TRP A 30 -2.11 4.03 8.69
C TRP A 30 -2.78 5.39 8.50
N CYS A 31 -3.85 5.40 7.69
CA CYS A 31 -4.70 6.59 7.53
C CYS A 31 -5.34 6.99 8.86
N VAL A 32 -5.44 8.30 9.07
CA VAL A 32 -6.15 8.92 10.19
C VAL A 32 -7.38 9.64 9.67
N ARG A 33 -8.42 9.69 10.50
CA ARG A 33 -9.61 10.49 10.25
C ARG A 33 -9.28 11.97 10.51
N PRO A 34 -10.10 12.92 10.01
CA PRO A 34 -9.96 14.33 10.37
C PRO A 34 -9.95 14.58 11.88
N SER A 35 -10.65 13.73 12.66
CA SER A 35 -10.64 13.77 14.12
C SER A 35 -9.33 13.28 14.78
N GLY A 36 -8.29 12.94 14.01
CA GLY A 36 -7.00 12.45 14.51
C GLY A 36 -6.97 10.96 14.89
N HIS A 37 -8.12 10.32 15.10
CA HIS A 37 -8.21 8.89 15.38
C HIS A 37 -7.82 8.02 14.17
N ARG A 38 -7.29 6.82 14.44
CA ARG A 38 -7.04 5.81 13.40
C ARG A 38 -8.33 5.53 12.63
N ALA A 39 -8.26 5.59 11.31
CA ALA A 39 -9.39 5.21 10.47
C ALA A 39 -9.63 3.69 10.59
N SER A 40 -10.88 3.24 10.51
CA SER A 40 -11.19 1.80 10.53
C SER A 40 -10.62 1.06 9.30
N GLY A 41 -10.23 1.81 8.27
CA GLY A 41 -9.59 1.30 7.07
C GLY A 41 -8.74 2.37 6.39
N LEU A 42 -8.08 2.00 5.30
CA LEU A 42 -7.32 2.93 4.48
C LEU A 42 -8.26 3.72 3.56
N HIS A 43 -7.92 4.97 3.28
CA HIS A 43 -8.72 5.80 2.39
C HIS A 43 -8.78 5.20 0.97
N ARG A 44 -9.90 5.44 0.29
CA ARG A 44 -10.13 4.93 -1.08
C ARG A 44 -9.06 5.44 -2.05
N SER A 45 -8.69 6.72 -1.97
CA SER A 45 -7.67 7.29 -2.86
C SER A 45 -6.31 6.63 -2.68
N ARG A 46 -5.94 6.26 -1.44
CA ARG A 46 -4.70 5.49 -1.19
C ARG A 46 -4.74 4.11 -1.83
N ARG A 47 -5.88 3.42 -1.79
CA ARG A 47 -6.05 2.11 -2.44
C ARG A 47 -5.89 2.20 -3.95
N MET A 48 -6.54 3.20 -4.58
CA MET A 48 -6.42 3.42 -6.01
C MET A 48 -4.97 3.75 -6.42
N GLU A 49 -4.26 4.56 -5.63
CA GLU A 49 -2.85 4.86 -5.89
C GLU A 49 -1.97 3.62 -5.72
N ALA A 50 -2.23 2.81 -4.69
CA ALA A 50 -1.53 1.55 -4.48
C ALA A 50 -1.73 0.60 -5.66
N ASP A 51 -2.96 0.46 -6.16
CA ASP A 51 -3.27 -0.38 -7.33
C ASP A 51 -2.54 0.14 -8.58
N ARG A 52 -2.56 1.46 -8.82
CA ARG A 52 -1.86 2.10 -9.94
C ARG A 52 -0.35 1.81 -9.91
N VAL A 53 0.29 2.04 -8.76
CA VAL A 53 1.73 1.80 -8.58
C VAL A 53 2.06 0.31 -8.68
N PHE A 54 1.22 -0.57 -8.11
CA PHE A 54 1.41 -2.01 -8.19
C PHE A 54 1.37 -2.51 -9.64
N ILE A 55 0.40 -2.05 -10.44
CA ILE A 55 0.29 -2.40 -11.86
C ILE A 55 1.48 -1.86 -12.65
N ASP A 56 1.90 -0.61 -12.39
CA ASP A 56 3.07 0.00 -13.06
C ASP A 56 4.36 -0.80 -12.80
N GLN A 57 4.56 -1.28 -11.57
CA GLN A 57 5.75 -2.02 -11.16
C GLN A 57 5.73 -3.52 -11.55
N HIS A 58 4.58 -4.18 -11.40
CA HIS A 58 4.50 -5.64 -11.52
C HIS A 58 3.74 -6.12 -12.76
N GLY A 59 2.92 -5.26 -13.36
CA GLY A 59 2.03 -5.55 -14.49
C GLY A 59 0.62 -5.93 -14.05
N GLU A 60 -0.35 -5.78 -14.96
CA GLU A 60 -1.78 -6.02 -14.71
C GLU A 60 -2.11 -7.46 -14.31
N ASN A 61 -1.27 -8.42 -14.68
CA ASN A 61 -1.45 -9.84 -14.36
C ASN A 61 -0.81 -10.24 -13.02
N ALA A 62 -0.09 -9.33 -12.36
CA ALA A 62 0.50 -9.64 -11.08
C ALA A 62 -0.58 -9.74 -9.99
N ALA A 63 -0.38 -10.66 -9.06
CA ALA A 63 -1.23 -10.84 -7.90
C ALA A 63 -0.41 -10.68 -6.62
N ILE A 64 -1.00 -10.08 -5.60
CA ILE A 64 -0.46 -10.03 -4.26
C ILE A 64 -1.29 -10.89 -3.33
N ASN A 65 -0.64 -11.83 -2.66
CA ASN A 65 -1.29 -12.87 -1.87
C ASN A 65 -0.83 -12.80 -0.42
N ARG A 66 -1.76 -13.05 0.51
CA ARG A 66 -1.43 -13.18 1.93
C ARG A 66 -0.94 -14.60 2.21
N THR A 67 0.25 -14.72 2.80
CA THR A 67 0.83 -15.98 3.27
C THR A 67 0.96 -15.99 4.79
N ALA A 68 1.46 -17.11 5.34
CA ALA A 68 1.76 -17.21 6.77
C ALA A 68 2.85 -16.20 7.20
N ASP A 69 3.83 -15.95 6.34
CA ASP A 69 5.00 -15.12 6.65
C ASP A 69 4.84 -13.65 6.25
N GLY A 70 3.75 -13.30 5.56
CA GLY A 70 3.49 -11.93 5.14
C GLY A 70 2.76 -11.84 3.81
N TRP A 71 3.32 -11.05 2.90
CA TRP A 71 2.77 -10.84 1.56
C TRP A 71 3.76 -11.35 0.52
N THR A 72 3.24 -11.97 -0.53
CA THR A 72 4.04 -12.41 -1.67
C THR A 72 3.40 -11.93 -2.97
N ILE A 73 4.25 -11.65 -3.97
CA ILE A 73 3.82 -11.21 -5.29
C ILE A 73 4.11 -12.33 -6.29
N SER A 74 3.11 -12.67 -7.09
CA SER A 74 3.20 -13.67 -8.18
C SER A 74 2.77 -13.05 -9.50
N LYS A 75 3.21 -13.62 -10.62
CA LYS A 75 2.79 -13.27 -11.97
C LYS A 75 2.10 -14.47 -12.63
#